data_AF-A0A2J7RA29-F1
#
_entry.id   AF-A0A2J7RA29-F1
#
_cell.length_a   1.000
_cell.length_b   1.000
_cell.length_c   1.000
_cell.angle_alpha   90.00
_cell.angle_beta   90.00
_cell.angle_gamma   90.00
#
_symmetry.space_group_name_H-M   'P 1'
#
loop_
_entity.id
_entity.type
_entity.pdbx_description
1 polymer ?
#
loop_
_entity_poly.entity_id
_entity_poly.type
_entity_poly.pdbx_seq_one_letter_code
_entity_poly.pdbx_strand_id
1 'polypeptide(L)'
;MADVPSDAPEHCPGTQSESAGKVSACQGCPNQSICSSGAARGPDPGIELVRKRLESVKHKILVLSGKGGVGKSTFTSLLARGLAAADSDRNVAILDIDICGPSIPRVMGVLGEQVHQSGSGWSPVYVEDNLSVMSIGFLLSSPDDAIIWRGPKKNGMIRQFLSEVDWGALDYLVIDTPPGTSDEHLSAAQYLLNAGLTGAVILTTPHEVALLDVRKEIDFCRKVSIPVLGVVENMAAFVCPKCKVRKSIKLR
;
A
#
# COMPACT_ATOMS: atom_id res chain seq x y z
N MET A 1 0.61 16.94 -15.21
CA MET A 1 0.84 18.15 -14.38
C MET A 1 1.46 17.82 -13.02
N ALA A 2 1.87 16.57 -12.74
CA ALA A 2 2.45 16.17 -11.45
C ALA A 2 3.97 16.41 -11.34
N ASP A 3 4.63 16.81 -12.44
CA ASP A 3 6.09 16.89 -12.56
C ASP A 3 6.66 18.29 -12.28
N VAL A 4 5.79 19.23 -11.87
CA VAL A 4 6.15 20.60 -11.52
C VAL A 4 5.74 20.83 -10.05
N PRO A 5 6.71 20.88 -9.12
CA PRO A 5 6.46 21.20 -7.71
C PRO A 5 5.79 22.57 -7.53
N SER A 6 5.04 22.74 -6.44
CA SER A 6 4.35 24.02 -6.13
C SER A 6 5.31 25.19 -5.86
N ASP A 7 6.56 24.90 -5.56
CA ASP A 7 7.67 25.85 -5.32
C ASP A 7 8.61 25.98 -6.53
N ALA A 8 8.21 25.47 -7.70
CA ALA A 8 9.01 25.57 -8.92
C ALA A 8 9.06 27.03 -9.45
N PRO A 9 10.14 27.41 -10.17
CA PRO A 9 10.20 28.70 -10.86
C PRO A 9 9.03 28.90 -11.83
N GLU A 10 8.60 30.16 -11.99
CA GLU A 10 7.59 30.52 -12.99
C GLU A 10 8.04 30.03 -14.39
N HIS A 11 7.14 29.36 -15.10
CA HIS A 11 7.39 28.71 -16.40
C HIS A 11 8.32 27.48 -16.37
N CYS A 12 8.41 26.77 -15.24
CA CYS A 12 9.08 25.47 -15.20
C CYS A 12 8.49 24.50 -16.24
N PRO A 13 9.31 23.91 -17.15
CA PRO A 13 8.83 23.00 -18.18
C PRO A 13 8.43 21.61 -17.63
N GLY A 14 8.70 21.34 -16.35
CA GLY A 14 8.50 20.03 -15.71
C GLY A 14 9.66 19.07 -15.94
N THR A 15 9.87 18.14 -15.01
CA THR A 15 11.02 17.21 -15.01
C THR A 15 11.01 16.22 -16.16
N GLN A 16 9.82 15.93 -16.72
CA GLN A 16 9.62 15.02 -17.84
C GLN A 16 9.81 15.68 -19.23
N SER A 17 9.96 17.01 -19.29
CA SER A 17 10.13 17.71 -20.57
C SER A 17 11.55 17.55 -21.13
N GLU A 18 11.68 17.48 -22.46
CA GLU A 18 12.98 17.53 -23.13
C GLU A 18 13.75 18.83 -22.89
N SER A 19 13.01 19.89 -22.55
CA SER A 19 13.51 21.23 -22.22
C SER A 19 13.84 21.41 -20.74
N ALA A 20 13.62 20.40 -19.90
CA ALA A 20 13.95 20.41 -18.47
C ALA A 20 15.45 20.63 -18.24
N GLY A 21 15.78 21.60 -17.38
CA GLY A 21 17.17 21.98 -17.09
C GLY A 21 17.89 22.77 -18.20
N LYS A 22 17.23 23.01 -19.34
CA LYS A 22 17.82 23.68 -20.53
C LYS A 22 17.27 25.06 -20.81
N VAL A 23 16.08 25.40 -20.31
CA VAL A 23 15.43 26.70 -20.53
C VAL A 23 15.84 27.74 -19.48
N SER A 24 15.63 29.01 -19.79
CA SER A 24 15.92 30.14 -18.89
C SER A 24 15.20 30.00 -17.54
N ALA A 25 13.97 29.48 -17.52
CA ALA A 25 13.22 29.20 -16.30
C ALA A 25 13.90 28.20 -15.35
N CYS A 26 14.88 27.42 -15.82
CA CYS A 26 15.63 26.48 -14.97
C CYS A 26 16.91 27.10 -14.39
N GLN A 27 17.31 28.31 -14.79
CA GLN A 27 18.53 28.94 -14.31
C GLN A 27 18.44 29.25 -12.81
N GLY A 28 19.43 28.78 -12.04
CA GLY A 28 19.43 28.92 -10.58
C GLY A 28 18.60 27.88 -9.83
N CYS A 29 17.95 26.95 -10.54
CA CYS A 29 17.27 25.82 -9.91
C CYS A 29 18.31 24.82 -9.36
N PRO A 30 18.23 24.40 -8.07
CA PRO A 30 19.15 23.42 -7.49
C PRO A 30 19.22 22.09 -8.27
N ASN A 31 18.13 21.72 -8.93
CA ASN A 31 18.00 20.45 -9.69
C ASN A 31 18.24 20.62 -11.20
N GLN A 32 18.76 21.77 -11.66
CA GLN A 32 18.94 22.07 -13.09
C GLN A 32 19.82 21.03 -13.80
N SER A 33 20.94 20.64 -13.21
CA SER A 33 21.89 19.66 -13.77
C SER A 33 21.30 18.25 -13.88
N ILE A 34 20.46 17.85 -12.92
CA ILE A 34 19.75 16.56 -12.92
C ILE A 34 18.69 16.55 -14.02
N CYS A 35 17.98 17.66 -14.20
CA CYS A 35 16.98 17.79 -15.28
C CYS A 35 17.64 17.82 -16.67
N SER A 36 18.75 18.56 -16.82
CA SER A 36 19.43 18.73 -18.11
C SER A 36 20.12 17.45 -18.59
N SER A 37 20.65 16.64 -17.65
CA SER A 37 21.23 15.33 -17.95
C SER A 37 20.19 14.28 -18.40
N GLY A 38 18.89 14.56 -18.22
CA GLY A 38 17.82 13.62 -18.52
C GLY A 38 17.66 12.52 -17.47
N ALA A 39 18.44 12.53 -16.38
CA ALA A 39 18.29 11.60 -15.27
C ALA A 39 16.89 11.67 -14.63
N ALA A 40 16.27 12.85 -14.64
CA ALA A 40 14.89 13.03 -14.18
C ALA A 40 13.82 12.41 -15.11
N ARG A 41 14.19 12.04 -16.35
CA ARG A 41 13.32 11.39 -17.35
C ARG A 41 13.45 9.87 -17.36
N GLY A 42 14.41 9.31 -16.62
CA GLY A 42 14.57 7.86 -16.49
C GLY A 42 13.42 7.25 -15.67
N PRO A 43 13.12 5.96 -15.84
CA PRO A 43 12.20 5.27 -14.94
C PRO A 43 12.74 5.38 -13.51
N ASP A 44 11.85 5.62 -12.54
CA ASP A 44 12.23 5.74 -11.14
C ASP A 44 13.08 4.51 -10.74
N PRO A 45 14.35 4.69 -10.32
CA PRO A 45 15.22 3.58 -9.94
C PRO A 45 14.59 2.70 -8.84
N GLY A 46 13.65 3.26 -8.07
CA GLY A 46 12.80 2.53 -7.14
C GLY A 46 12.02 1.37 -7.75
N ILE A 47 11.56 1.49 -9.00
CA ILE A 47 10.79 0.44 -9.68
C ILE A 47 11.61 -0.83 -9.81
N GLU A 48 12.85 -0.73 -10.26
CA GLU A 48 13.72 -1.88 -10.44
C GLU A 48 14.15 -2.49 -9.10
N LEU A 49 14.38 -1.66 -8.08
CA LEU A 49 14.68 -2.13 -6.72
C LEU A 49 13.52 -2.93 -6.13
N VAL A 50 12.29 -2.42 -6.25
CA VAL A 50 11.08 -3.13 -5.80
C VAL A 50 10.88 -4.41 -6.59
N ARG A 51 11.03 -4.37 -7.92
CA ARG A 51 10.89 -5.54 -8.78
C ARG A 51 11.83 -6.67 -8.36
N LYS A 52 13.11 -6.36 -8.14
CA LYS A 52 14.10 -7.33 -7.67
C LYS A 52 13.78 -7.85 -6.28
N ARG A 53 13.43 -6.96 -5.34
CA ARG A 53 13.13 -7.37 -3.95
C ARG A 53 11.94 -8.32 -3.88
N LEU A 54 10.91 -8.06 -4.67
CA LEU A 54 9.67 -8.84 -4.66
C LEU A 54 9.65 -9.98 -5.69
N GLU A 55 10.78 -10.27 -6.34
CA GLU A 55 10.90 -11.36 -7.32
C GLU A 55 10.68 -12.74 -6.67
N SER A 56 11.09 -12.91 -5.40
CA SER A 56 10.88 -14.15 -4.63
C SER A 56 9.46 -14.32 -4.08
N VAL A 57 8.60 -13.30 -4.20
CA VAL A 57 7.22 -13.30 -3.68
C VAL A 57 6.27 -13.85 -4.75
N LYS A 58 5.68 -15.02 -4.52
CA LYS A 58 4.84 -15.70 -5.53
C LYS A 58 3.54 -14.96 -5.81
N HIS A 59 2.81 -14.56 -4.77
CA HIS A 59 1.53 -13.86 -4.89
C HIS A 59 1.53 -12.55 -4.11
N LYS A 60 1.04 -11.50 -4.78
CA LYS A 60 0.99 -10.13 -4.25
C LYS A 60 -0.45 -9.65 -4.36
N ILE A 61 -1.13 -9.50 -3.23
CA ILE A 61 -2.56 -9.21 -3.17
C ILE A 61 -2.76 -7.85 -2.52
N LEU A 62 -3.34 -6.90 -3.26
CA LEU A 62 -3.76 -5.62 -2.71
C LEU A 62 -5.13 -5.73 -2.05
N VAL A 63 -5.29 -5.15 -0.87
CA VAL A 63 -6.59 -5.00 -0.21
C VAL A 63 -6.99 -3.53 -0.27
N LEU A 64 -8.01 -3.23 -1.07
CA LEU A 64 -8.48 -1.87 -1.34
C LEU A 64 -9.81 -1.59 -0.63
N SER A 65 -10.07 -0.32 -0.32
CA SER A 65 -11.38 0.13 0.15
C SER A 65 -11.59 1.59 -0.19
N GLY A 66 -12.76 1.98 -0.68
CA GLY A 66 -13.00 3.37 -1.05
C GLY A 66 -13.27 4.33 0.12
N LYS A 67 -13.42 3.82 1.34
CA LYS A 67 -13.58 4.64 2.56
C LYS A 67 -12.98 3.97 3.80
N GLY A 68 -12.63 4.79 4.79
CA GLY A 68 -12.21 4.31 6.10
C GLY A 68 -13.35 3.62 6.88
N GLY A 69 -12.99 2.74 7.81
CA GLY A 69 -13.95 2.11 8.72
C GLY A 69 -14.75 0.92 8.16
N VAL A 70 -14.48 0.46 6.93
CA VAL A 70 -15.13 -0.76 6.38
C VAL A 70 -14.58 -2.07 6.94
N GLY A 71 -13.57 -2.01 7.82
CA GLY A 71 -12.89 -3.19 8.36
C GLY A 71 -11.81 -3.77 7.43
N LYS A 72 -11.19 -2.92 6.60
CA LYS A 72 -10.14 -3.29 5.64
C LYS A 72 -9.00 -4.08 6.30
N SER A 73 -8.33 -3.46 7.26
CA SER A 73 -7.19 -4.06 7.96
C SER A 73 -7.57 -5.33 8.73
N THR A 74 -8.78 -5.39 9.30
CA THR A 74 -9.29 -6.62 9.94
C THR A 74 -9.43 -7.76 8.94
N PHE A 75 -9.97 -7.49 7.76
CA PHE A 75 -10.04 -8.49 6.69
C PHE A 75 -8.64 -8.88 6.21
N THR A 76 -7.74 -7.92 6.01
CA THR A 76 -6.33 -8.18 5.63
C THR A 76 -5.68 -9.16 6.61
N SER A 77 -5.81 -8.92 7.92
CA SER A 77 -5.34 -9.82 8.97
C SER A 77 -5.98 -11.22 8.92
N LEU A 78 -7.29 -11.30 8.73
CA LEU A 78 -8.00 -12.58 8.66
C LEU A 78 -7.66 -13.38 7.39
N LEU A 79 -7.50 -12.70 6.26
CA LEU A 79 -7.07 -13.33 5.01
C LEU A 79 -5.67 -13.92 5.16
N ALA A 80 -4.72 -13.15 5.70
CA ALA A 80 -3.36 -13.61 5.90
C ALA A 80 -3.28 -14.79 6.89
N ARG A 81 -3.99 -14.71 8.02
CA ARG A 81 -4.10 -15.83 8.99
C ARG A 81 -4.75 -17.07 8.36
N GLY A 82 -5.81 -16.89 7.58
CA GLY A 82 -6.47 -18.01 6.88
C GLY A 82 -5.55 -18.68 5.86
N LEU A 83 -4.75 -17.89 5.12
CA LEU A 83 -3.77 -18.43 4.18
C LEU A 83 -2.67 -19.20 4.89
N ALA A 84 -2.14 -18.68 6.00
CA ALA A 84 -1.08 -19.31 6.80
C ALA A 84 -1.57 -20.58 7.52
N ALA A 85 -2.78 -20.54 8.10
CA ALA A 85 -3.37 -21.68 8.81
C ALA A 85 -3.80 -22.82 7.87
N ALA A 86 -4.02 -22.54 6.60
CA ALA A 86 -4.40 -23.56 5.61
C ALA A 86 -3.23 -24.50 5.26
N ASP A 87 -1.98 -24.08 5.49
CA ASP A 87 -0.78 -24.79 5.06
C ASP A 87 0.44 -24.27 5.84
N SER A 88 1.00 -25.09 6.73
CA SER A 88 2.12 -24.68 7.60
C SER A 88 3.41 -24.40 6.83
N ASP A 89 3.58 -24.96 5.63
CA ASP A 89 4.75 -24.75 4.79
C ASP A 89 4.62 -23.49 3.93
N ARG A 90 3.46 -22.82 3.97
CA ARG A 90 3.18 -21.60 3.23
C ARG A 90 3.58 -20.38 4.04
N ASN A 91 4.53 -19.61 3.52
CA ASN A 91 4.95 -18.35 4.12
C ASN A 91 4.04 -17.21 3.67
N VAL A 92 3.46 -16.51 4.64
CA VAL A 92 2.54 -15.39 4.42
C VAL A 92 3.06 -14.16 5.14
N ALA A 93 2.86 -12.99 4.53
CA ALA A 93 3.20 -11.74 5.15
C ALA A 93 2.13 -10.68 4.91
N ILE A 94 2.00 -9.78 5.89
CA ILE A 94 1.21 -8.55 5.76
C ILE A 94 2.17 -7.38 5.63
N LEU A 95 1.93 -6.54 4.62
CA LEU A 95 2.53 -5.22 4.54
C LEU A 95 1.45 -4.15 4.74
N ASP A 96 1.54 -3.40 5.82
CA ASP A 96 0.68 -2.28 6.15
C ASP A 96 1.29 -0.97 5.66
N ILE A 97 0.70 -0.41 4.59
CA ILE A 97 1.07 0.89 4.05
C ILE A 97 0.01 1.96 4.35
N ASP A 98 -0.93 1.70 5.27
CA ASP A 98 -1.88 2.70 5.76
C ASP A 98 -1.18 3.64 6.77
N ILE A 99 -0.38 4.56 6.23
CA ILE A 99 0.50 5.42 7.03
C ILE A 99 -0.28 6.30 8.01
N CYS A 100 -1.52 6.67 7.70
CA CYS A 100 -2.28 7.61 8.53
C CYS A 100 -2.97 6.96 9.72
N GLY A 101 -3.14 5.64 9.70
CA GLY A 101 -3.86 4.91 10.74
C GLY A 101 -3.48 3.43 10.78
N PRO A 102 -2.20 3.10 11.01
CA PRO A 102 -1.73 1.73 11.01
C PRO A 102 -2.47 0.94 12.09
N SER A 103 -3.25 -0.05 11.67
CA SER A 103 -4.04 -0.86 12.60
C SER A 103 -3.63 -2.33 12.62
N ILE A 104 -2.83 -2.77 11.64
CA ILE A 104 -2.38 -4.16 11.53
C ILE A 104 -1.61 -4.61 12.78
N PRO A 105 -0.63 -3.86 13.34
CA PRO A 105 0.07 -4.29 14.55
C PRO A 105 -0.87 -4.59 15.73
N ARG A 106 -1.92 -3.76 15.88
CA ARG A 106 -2.95 -3.95 16.90
C ARG A 106 -3.81 -5.18 16.67
N VAL A 107 -4.32 -5.36 15.46
CA VAL A 107 -5.18 -6.50 15.12
C VAL A 107 -4.40 -7.81 15.17
N MET A 108 -3.11 -7.78 14.86
CA MET A 108 -2.25 -8.96 14.88
C MET A 108 -1.67 -9.28 16.26
N GLY A 109 -1.84 -8.39 17.25
CA GLY A 109 -1.38 -8.62 18.63
C GLY A 109 0.12 -8.38 18.84
N VAL A 110 0.75 -7.59 17.97
CA VAL A 110 2.20 -7.30 17.96
C VAL A 110 2.49 -5.81 18.20
N LEU A 111 1.64 -5.14 18.98
CA LEU A 111 1.92 -3.75 19.38
C LEU A 111 3.12 -3.69 20.32
N GLY A 112 4.01 -2.72 20.08
CA GLY A 112 5.22 -2.54 20.88
C GLY A 112 6.43 -3.32 20.37
N GLU A 113 6.23 -4.24 19.42
CA GLU A 113 7.32 -4.87 18.70
C GLU A 113 8.09 -3.84 17.85
N GLN A 114 9.37 -4.12 17.64
CA GLN A 114 10.26 -3.27 16.86
C GLN A 114 10.82 -4.05 15.68
N VAL A 115 11.00 -3.35 14.56
CA VAL A 115 11.67 -3.92 13.39
C VAL A 115 13.17 -3.76 13.54
N HIS A 116 13.90 -4.80 13.17
CA HIS A 116 15.36 -4.79 13.18
C HIS A 116 15.89 -4.51 11.78
N GLN A 117 16.89 -3.65 11.68
CA GLN A 117 17.61 -3.42 10.44
C GLN A 117 18.91 -4.22 10.43
N SER A 118 19.11 -4.99 9.38
CA SER A 118 20.32 -5.79 9.14
C SER A 118 20.94 -5.45 7.78
N GLY A 119 22.03 -6.15 7.42
CA GLY A 119 22.66 -5.98 6.10
C GLY A 119 21.78 -6.42 4.92
N SER A 120 20.77 -7.28 5.13
CA SER A 120 19.86 -7.73 4.08
C SER A 120 18.61 -6.85 3.91
N GLY A 121 18.30 -6.03 4.92
CA GLY A 121 17.11 -5.21 4.96
C GLY A 121 16.48 -5.12 6.36
N TRP A 122 15.24 -4.65 6.39
CA TRP A 122 14.38 -4.71 7.58
C TRP A 122 13.79 -6.11 7.74
N SER A 123 13.99 -6.69 8.93
CA SER A 123 13.34 -7.93 9.32
C SER A 123 11.89 -7.63 9.74
N PRO A 124 10.88 -8.29 9.13
CA PRO A 124 9.50 -8.15 9.57
C PRO A 124 9.28 -8.81 10.94
N VAL A 125 8.23 -8.40 11.63
CA VAL A 125 7.83 -8.95 12.93
C VAL A 125 7.03 -10.23 12.68
N TYR A 126 7.45 -11.35 13.26
CA TYR A 126 6.75 -12.63 13.13
C TYR A 126 5.64 -12.72 14.18
N VAL A 127 4.43 -13.04 13.71
CA VAL A 127 3.26 -13.31 14.55
C VAL A 127 3.14 -14.82 14.82
N GLU A 128 3.49 -15.62 13.82
CA GLU A 128 3.60 -17.08 13.85
C GLU A 128 4.82 -17.47 12.98
N ASP A 129 5.27 -18.72 13.03
CA ASP A 129 6.48 -19.17 12.31
C ASP A 129 6.41 -18.92 10.79
N ASN A 130 5.22 -18.97 10.20
CA ASN A 130 4.97 -18.75 8.78
C ASN A 130 4.15 -17.48 8.48
N LEU A 131 3.96 -16.58 9.46
CA LEU A 131 3.20 -15.35 9.30
C LEU A 131 3.94 -14.14 9.88
N SER A 132 4.36 -13.23 9.00
CA SER A 132 5.07 -12.01 9.38
C SER A 132 4.32 -10.73 9.00
N VAL A 133 4.71 -9.62 9.64
CA VAL A 133 4.07 -8.30 9.49
C VAL A 133 5.15 -7.24 9.37
N MET A 134 4.97 -6.33 8.41
CA MET A 134 5.67 -5.05 8.36
C MET A 134 4.62 -3.93 8.38
N SER A 135 4.83 -2.91 9.21
CA SER A 135 3.94 -1.75 9.32
C SER A 135 4.74 -0.51 9.70
N ILE A 136 4.28 0.65 9.24
CA ILE A 136 4.79 1.93 9.73
C ILE A 136 4.66 2.07 11.25
N GLY A 137 3.69 1.39 11.86
CA GLY A 137 3.46 1.44 13.31
C GLY A 137 4.65 0.99 14.14
N PHE A 138 5.56 0.18 13.59
CA PHE A 138 6.79 -0.25 14.28
C PHE A 138 7.91 0.80 14.24
N LEU A 139 7.81 1.79 13.34
CA LEU A 139 8.81 2.85 13.18
C LEU A 139 8.43 4.12 13.95
N LEU A 140 7.24 4.16 14.56
CA LEU A 140 6.79 5.30 15.36
C LEU A 140 7.32 5.20 16.79
N SER A 141 7.67 6.36 17.35
CA SER A 141 8.13 6.47 18.74
C SER A 141 6.98 6.26 19.73
N SER A 142 5.77 6.71 19.37
CA SER A 142 4.54 6.44 20.11
C SER A 142 3.39 6.03 19.17
N PRO A 143 2.51 5.11 19.58
CA PRO A 143 1.29 4.76 18.84
C PRO A 143 0.32 5.93 18.64
N ASP A 144 0.41 6.96 19.47
CA ASP A 144 -0.45 8.15 19.44
C ASP A 144 0.15 9.31 18.62
N ASP A 145 1.36 9.13 18.07
CA ASP A 145 2.00 10.16 17.27
C ASP A 145 1.23 10.36 15.96
N ALA A 146 0.62 11.54 15.82
CA ALA A 146 -0.03 11.92 14.57
C ALA A 146 1.01 12.04 13.44
N ILE A 147 0.92 11.15 12.45
CA ILE A 147 1.83 11.17 11.30
C ILE A 147 1.41 12.27 10.32
N ILE A 148 2.04 13.43 10.43
CA ILE A 148 1.87 14.55 9.48
C ILE A 148 3.00 14.50 8.45
N TRP A 149 2.99 13.52 7.56
CA TRP A 149 3.99 13.40 6.50
C TRP A 149 3.45 13.92 5.17
N ARG A 150 4.27 14.69 4.45
CA ARG A 150 3.96 15.14 3.09
C ARG A 150 4.09 13.98 2.09
N GLY A 151 3.33 14.06 0.99
CA GLY A 151 3.27 13.02 -0.05
C GLY A 151 4.61 12.40 -0.47
N PRO A 152 5.65 13.19 -0.79
CA PRO A 152 6.96 12.64 -1.18
C PRO A 152 7.60 11.73 -0.11
N LYS A 153 7.46 12.08 1.17
CA LYS A 153 7.99 11.28 2.28
C LYS A 153 7.20 9.96 2.43
N LYS A 154 5.89 10.01 2.26
CA LYS A 154 5.03 8.82 2.28
C LYS A 154 5.35 7.87 1.12
N ASN A 155 5.47 8.39 -0.09
CA ASN A 155 5.84 7.61 -1.27
C ASN A 155 7.24 6.99 -1.13
N GLY A 156 8.19 7.75 -0.58
CA GLY A 156 9.52 7.24 -0.22
C GLY A 156 9.44 6.07 0.75
N MET A 157 8.62 6.16 1.79
CA MET A 157 8.43 5.08 2.77
C MET A 157 7.78 3.83 2.14
N ILE A 158 6.74 4.00 1.32
CA ILE A 158 6.13 2.89 0.57
C ILE A 158 7.18 2.17 -0.28
N ARG A 159 8.01 2.94 -1.00
CA ARG A 159 9.12 2.38 -1.79
C ARG A 159 10.08 1.60 -0.90
N GLN A 160 10.52 2.16 0.22
CA GLN A 160 11.42 1.48 1.16
C GLN A 160 10.82 0.18 1.68
N PHE A 161 9.55 0.15 2.10
CA PHE A 161 8.92 -1.10 2.51
C PHE A 161 8.89 -2.16 1.40
N LEU A 162 8.68 -1.74 0.16
CA LEU A 162 8.64 -2.67 -0.97
C LEU A 162 10.06 -3.12 -1.43
N SER A 163 11.11 -2.33 -1.19
CA SER A 163 12.47 -2.62 -1.67
C SER A 163 13.48 -3.05 -0.60
N GLU A 164 13.26 -2.71 0.66
CA GLU A 164 14.22 -2.87 1.77
C GLU A 164 13.76 -3.86 2.84
N VAL A 165 12.53 -4.36 2.81
CA VAL A 165 12.08 -5.43 3.73
C VAL A 165 12.59 -6.77 3.23
N ASP A 166 13.21 -7.54 4.11
CA ASP A 166 13.66 -8.88 3.82
C ASP A 166 12.54 -9.90 4.07
N TRP A 167 11.79 -10.20 3.00
CA TRP A 167 10.69 -11.17 3.03
C TRP A 167 11.14 -12.63 2.96
N GLY A 168 12.41 -12.89 2.62
CA GLY A 168 12.89 -14.23 2.31
C GLY A 168 12.11 -14.90 1.16
N ALA A 169 11.78 -16.18 1.33
CA ALA A 169 10.92 -16.94 0.43
C ALA A 169 9.45 -16.82 0.88
N LEU A 170 8.62 -16.16 0.08
CA LEU A 170 7.26 -15.80 0.46
C LEU A 170 6.23 -16.27 -0.57
N ASP A 171 5.19 -16.96 -0.12
CA ASP A 171 4.10 -17.40 -0.99
C ASP A 171 3.08 -16.29 -1.20
N TYR A 172 2.70 -15.58 -0.13
CA TYR A 172 1.68 -14.53 -0.19
C TYR A 172 2.13 -13.27 0.55
N LEU A 173 2.14 -12.14 -0.16
CA LEU A 173 2.21 -10.81 0.41
C LEU A 173 0.85 -10.14 0.30
N VAL A 174 0.17 -9.96 1.44
CA VAL A 174 -1.12 -9.26 1.53
C VAL A 174 -0.85 -7.81 1.94
N ILE A 175 -1.29 -6.86 1.12
CA ILE A 175 -0.91 -5.45 1.27
C ILE A 175 -2.14 -4.65 1.69
N ASP A 176 -2.12 -4.10 2.90
CA ASP A 176 -3.16 -3.24 3.44
C ASP A 176 -2.90 -1.79 2.99
N THR A 177 -3.71 -1.28 2.06
CA THR A 177 -3.55 0.08 1.52
C THR A 177 -4.23 1.10 2.42
N PRO A 178 -3.98 2.42 2.30
CA PRO A 178 -4.87 3.43 2.87
C PRO A 178 -6.32 3.29 2.31
N PRO A 179 -7.31 4.04 2.83
CA PRO A 179 -8.62 4.13 2.23
C PRO A 179 -8.70 5.19 1.11
N GLY A 180 -9.56 4.96 0.11
CA GLY A 180 -9.87 5.87 -0.99
C GLY A 180 -9.04 5.59 -2.25
N THR A 181 -8.87 6.60 -3.11
CA THR A 181 -8.05 6.53 -4.32
C THR A 181 -6.94 7.60 -4.30
N SER A 182 -6.25 7.75 -3.18
CA SER A 182 -5.23 8.79 -3.00
C SER A 182 -3.97 8.51 -3.83
N ASP A 183 -3.08 9.50 -3.96
CA ASP A 183 -1.79 9.35 -4.66
C ASP A 183 -0.91 8.22 -4.10
N GLU A 184 -1.12 7.86 -2.82
CA GLU A 184 -0.44 6.75 -2.14
C GLU A 184 -0.80 5.40 -2.81
N HIS A 185 -2.06 5.24 -3.24
CA HIS A 185 -2.56 4.04 -3.91
C HIS A 185 -1.95 3.90 -5.30
N LEU A 186 -1.89 5.01 -6.05
CA LEU A 186 -1.24 5.06 -7.36
C LEU A 186 0.24 4.69 -7.26
N SER A 187 0.95 5.24 -6.28
CA SER A 187 2.38 4.99 -6.07
C SER A 187 2.64 3.51 -5.78
N ALA A 188 1.91 2.93 -4.81
CA ALA A 188 2.03 1.50 -4.48
C ALA A 188 1.65 0.60 -5.67
N ALA A 189 0.54 0.90 -6.35
CA ALA A 189 0.09 0.17 -7.53
C ALA A 189 1.14 0.16 -8.63
N GLN A 190 1.76 1.30 -8.93
CA GLN A 190 2.77 1.40 -9.98
C GLN A 190 3.98 0.51 -9.69
N TYR A 191 4.50 0.52 -8.46
CA TYR A 191 5.61 -0.35 -8.08
C TYR A 191 5.23 -1.84 -8.17
N LEU A 192 4.05 -2.19 -7.64
CA LEU A 192 3.60 -3.57 -7.55
C LEU A 192 3.26 -4.17 -8.92
N LEU A 193 2.65 -3.40 -9.82
CA LEU A 193 2.36 -3.84 -11.19
C LEU A 193 3.64 -4.24 -11.92
N ASN A 194 4.69 -3.45 -11.79
CA ASN A 194 6.00 -3.76 -12.37
C ASN A 194 6.71 -4.94 -11.67
N ALA A 195 6.29 -5.29 -10.45
CA ALA A 195 6.79 -6.42 -9.68
C ALA A 195 5.91 -7.69 -9.78
N GLY A 196 4.96 -7.74 -10.72
CA GLY A 196 4.09 -8.91 -10.93
C GLY A 196 2.97 -9.03 -9.89
N LEU A 197 2.19 -7.97 -9.72
CA LEU A 197 0.99 -7.96 -8.88
C LEU A 197 -0.02 -9.04 -9.32
N THR A 198 -0.52 -9.83 -8.38
CA THR A 198 -1.52 -10.89 -8.67
C THR A 198 -2.92 -10.29 -8.87
N GLY A 199 -3.29 -9.33 -8.03
CA GLY A 199 -4.55 -8.60 -8.17
C GLY A 199 -4.96 -7.89 -6.88
N ALA A 200 -6.19 -7.38 -6.89
CA ALA A 200 -6.78 -6.66 -5.77
C ALA A 200 -8.10 -7.29 -5.30
N VAL A 201 -8.32 -7.26 -3.99
CA VAL A 201 -9.60 -7.54 -3.34
C VAL A 201 -10.17 -6.21 -2.85
N ILE A 202 -11.42 -5.91 -3.22
CA ILE A 202 -12.07 -4.63 -2.88
C ILE A 202 -13.05 -4.86 -1.73
N LEU A 203 -12.92 -4.09 -0.65
CA LEU A 203 -13.75 -4.20 0.54
C LEU A 203 -14.77 -3.07 0.62
N THR A 204 -15.97 -3.42 1.04
CA THR A 204 -17.09 -2.50 1.19
C THR A 204 -18.02 -2.91 2.33
N THR A 205 -19.05 -2.10 2.57
CA THR A 205 -20.17 -2.42 3.48
C THR A 205 -21.50 -2.24 2.75
N PRO A 206 -22.61 -2.85 3.22
CA PRO A 206 -23.91 -2.81 2.51
C PRO A 206 -24.60 -1.46 2.42
N HIS A 207 -23.99 -0.40 2.94
CA HIS A 207 -24.60 0.93 2.98
C HIS A 207 -24.63 1.49 1.56
N GLU A 208 -25.75 2.05 1.12
CA GLU A 208 -25.93 2.48 -0.28
C GLU A 208 -24.86 3.49 -0.73
N VAL A 209 -24.43 4.39 0.16
CA VAL A 209 -23.34 5.35 -0.09
C VAL A 209 -22.02 4.65 -0.44
N ALA A 210 -21.78 3.45 0.09
CA ALA A 210 -20.57 2.67 -0.19
C ALA A 210 -20.52 2.09 -1.61
N LEU A 211 -21.66 1.99 -2.32
CA LEU A 211 -21.69 1.49 -3.69
C LEU A 211 -20.97 2.44 -4.67
N LEU A 212 -21.05 3.75 -4.41
CA LEU A 212 -20.35 4.74 -5.21
C LEU A 212 -18.83 4.60 -5.05
N ASP A 213 -18.38 4.32 -3.83
CA ASP A 213 -16.97 4.12 -3.51
C ASP A 213 -16.43 2.85 -4.17
N VAL A 214 -17.19 1.74 -4.14
CA VAL A 214 -16.81 0.48 -4.83
C VAL A 214 -16.66 0.69 -6.34
N ARG A 215 -17.58 1.43 -6.96
CA ARG A 215 -17.49 1.71 -8.41
C ARG A 215 -16.22 2.48 -8.75
N LYS A 216 -15.86 3.48 -7.93
CA LYS A 216 -14.61 4.24 -8.09
C LYS A 216 -13.37 3.35 -7.96
N GLU A 217 -13.34 2.43 -6.99
CA GLU A 217 -12.23 1.48 -6.81
C GLU A 217 -12.10 0.51 -8.00
N ILE A 218 -13.22 -0.03 -8.49
CA ILE A 218 -13.21 -0.90 -9.68
C ILE A 218 -12.72 -0.12 -10.90
N ASP A 219 -13.18 1.12 -11.08
CA ASP A 219 -12.73 1.99 -12.17
C ASP A 219 -11.25 2.33 -12.05
N PHE A 220 -10.75 2.57 -10.83
CA PHE A 220 -9.34 2.74 -10.55
C PHE A 220 -8.54 1.51 -10.99
N CYS A 221 -8.89 0.31 -10.50
CA CYS A 221 -8.23 -0.93 -10.88
C CYS A 221 -8.20 -1.12 -12.40
N ARG A 222 -9.33 -0.85 -13.08
CA ARG A 222 -9.41 -0.91 -14.54
C ARG A 222 -8.46 0.07 -15.24
N LYS A 223 -8.39 1.32 -14.77
CA LYS A 223 -7.53 2.36 -15.36
C LYS A 223 -6.04 2.04 -15.21
N VAL A 224 -5.65 1.44 -14.09
CA VAL A 224 -4.25 1.04 -13.84
C VAL A 224 -3.96 -0.42 -14.17
N SER A 225 -4.90 -1.13 -14.81
CA SER A 225 -4.76 -2.54 -15.22
C SER A 225 -4.46 -3.52 -14.08
N ILE A 226 -5.01 -3.27 -12.88
CA ILE A 226 -4.97 -4.22 -11.76
C ILE A 226 -6.12 -5.24 -11.92
N PRO A 227 -5.83 -6.55 -11.94
CA PRO A 227 -6.88 -7.58 -11.91
C PRO A 227 -7.68 -7.52 -10.60
N VAL A 228 -9.01 -7.45 -10.69
CA VAL A 228 -9.88 -7.55 -9.51
C VAL A 228 -10.18 -9.02 -9.24
N LEU A 229 -9.65 -9.54 -8.13
CA LEU A 229 -9.85 -10.93 -7.68
C LEU A 229 -11.25 -11.15 -7.10
N GLY A 230 -11.82 -10.11 -6.48
CA GLY A 230 -13.16 -10.16 -5.92
C GLY A 230 -13.53 -8.93 -5.12
N VAL A 231 -14.81 -8.88 -4.72
CA VAL A 231 -15.37 -7.85 -3.84
C VAL A 231 -15.90 -8.52 -2.58
N VAL A 232 -15.55 -7.97 -1.42
CA VAL A 232 -15.99 -8.45 -0.11
C VAL A 232 -16.90 -7.42 0.54
N GLU A 233 -18.13 -7.84 0.81
CA GLU A 233 -19.10 -7.06 1.58
C GLU A 233 -18.98 -7.41 3.07
N ASN A 234 -18.24 -6.58 3.81
CA ASN A 234 -18.07 -6.74 5.25
C ASN A 234 -19.30 -6.21 6.01
N MET A 235 -19.53 -6.72 7.23
CA MET A 235 -20.65 -6.30 8.09
C MET A 235 -22.03 -6.44 7.41
N ALA A 236 -22.22 -7.47 6.58
CA ALA A 236 -23.44 -7.67 5.80
C ALA A 236 -24.64 -8.19 6.60
N ALA A 237 -24.37 -8.86 7.71
CA ALA A 237 -25.39 -9.46 8.55
C ALA A 237 -24.94 -9.53 10.01
N PHE A 238 -25.92 -9.51 10.91
CA PHE A 238 -25.73 -9.81 12.32
C PHE A 238 -26.42 -11.14 12.66
N VAL A 239 -25.72 -12.01 13.36
CA VAL A 239 -26.28 -13.26 13.91
C VAL A 239 -26.37 -13.10 15.42
N CYS A 240 -27.59 -13.12 15.96
CA CYS A 240 -27.77 -12.97 17.40
C CYS A 240 -27.12 -14.15 18.16
N PRO A 241 -26.21 -13.90 19.14
CA PRO A 241 -25.54 -14.98 19.85
C PRO A 241 -26.51 -15.83 20.67
N LYS A 242 -27.64 -15.26 21.14
CA LYS A 242 -28.67 -15.90 21.95
C LYS A 242 -29.61 -16.80 21.14
N CYS A 243 -30.24 -16.26 20.09
CA CYS A 243 -31.28 -16.98 19.33
C CYS A 243 -30.86 -17.45 17.94
N LYS A 244 -29.62 -17.19 17.51
CA LYS A 244 -29.05 -17.57 16.19
C LYS A 244 -29.78 -17.03 14.97
N VAL A 245 -30.78 -16.16 15.16
CA VAL A 245 -31.47 -15.46 14.07
C VAL A 245 -30.47 -14.55 13.35
N ARG A 246 -30.39 -14.71 12.03
CA ARG A 246 -29.60 -13.86 11.12
C ARG A 246 -30.47 -12.71 10.61
N LYS A 247 -30.01 -11.48 10.80
CA LYS A 247 -30.61 -10.27 10.20
C LYS A 247 -29.62 -9.63 9.24
N SER A 248 -30.06 -9.31 8.01
CA SER A 248 -29.25 -8.56 7.06
C SER A 248 -29.17 -7.09 7.49
N ILE A 249 -27.98 -6.49 7.39
CA ILE A 249 -27.72 -5.07 7.67
C ILE A 249 -27.83 -4.29 6.35
N LYS A 250 -28.87 -4.57 5.56
CA LYS A 250 -29.21 -3.74 4.40
C LYS A 250 -30.08 -2.59 4.88
N LEU A 251 -29.54 -1.38 4.85
CA LEU A 251 -30.34 -0.17 4.99
C LEU A 251 -31.15 -0.03 3.70
N ARG A 252 -32.48 0.03 3.83
CA ARG A 252 -33.39 0.36 2.72
C ARG A 252 -33.30 1.83 2.38
#